data_AF-A0A6B3GH07-F1
#
_entry.id   AF-A0A6B3GH07-F1
#
_cell.length_a   1.000
_cell.length_b   1.000
_cell.length_c   1.000
_cell.angle_alpha   90.00
_cell.angle_beta   90.00
_cell.angle_gamma   90.00
#
_symmetry.space_group_name_H-M   'P 1'
#
loop_
_entity.id
_entity.type
_entity.pdbx_description
1 polymer ?
#
loop_
_entity_poly.entity_id
_entity_poly.type
_entity_poly.pdbx_seq_one_letter_code
_entity_poly.pdbx_strand_id
1 'polypeptide(L)'
;VRPVRGQLVAVENPGIEEWYTEADPASAATTYFFPQPGRLVLGGTAEADDPRTEPDPDTAREIVARCARIRPEIAGARLLGHRVGL
;
A
#
# COMPACT_ATOMS: atom_id res chain seq x y z
N VAL A 1 -17.84 -16.61 6.12
CA VAL A 1 -17.01 -15.47 5.66
C VAL A 1 -15.64 -16.03 5.30
N ARG A 2 -15.05 -15.62 4.17
CA ARG A 2 -13.68 -15.98 3.76
C ARG A 2 -12.78 -14.74 3.92
N PRO A 3 -11.54 -14.88 4.40
CA PRO A 3 -10.65 -13.74 4.57
C PRO A 3 -10.19 -13.19 3.21
N VAL A 4 -9.94 -11.88 3.17
CA VAL A 4 -9.26 -11.23 2.05
C VAL A 4 -8.07 -10.49 2.62
N ARG A 5 -6.89 -11.06 2.44
CA ARG A 5 -5.65 -10.49 2.95
C ARG A 5 -5.31 -9.23 2.19
N GLY A 6 -5.09 -8.13 2.92
CA GLY A 6 -4.60 -6.88 2.37
C GLY A 6 -3.32 -6.43 3.06
N GLN A 7 -2.30 -6.11 2.27
CA GLN A 7 -1.05 -5.55 2.78
C GLN A 7 -0.88 -4.09 2.37
N LEU A 8 -0.39 -3.27 3.31
CA LEU A 8 -0.12 -1.84 3.16
C LEU A 8 1.29 -1.48 3.65
N VAL A 9 1.77 -0.33 3.20
CA VAL A 9 3.03 0.28 3.61
C VAL A 9 2.76 1.68 4.15
N ALA A 10 3.29 2.02 5.33
CA ALA A 10 3.28 3.38 5.85
C ALA A 10 4.66 4.01 5.68
N VAL A 11 4.71 5.20 5.11
CA VAL A 11 5.95 5.99 4.92
C VAL A 11 5.79 7.39 5.51
N GLU A 12 6.90 8.10 5.72
CA GLU A 12 6.88 9.53 6.00
C GLU A 12 6.23 10.26 4.82
N ASN A 13 5.33 11.21 5.09
CA ASN A 13 4.64 11.91 4.01
C ASN A 13 5.59 12.92 3.33
N PRO A 14 5.94 12.76 2.04
CA PRO A 14 6.87 13.66 1.35
C PRO A 14 6.23 14.98 0.89
N GLY A 15 5.07 15.37 1.46
CA GLY A 15 4.32 16.57 1.08
C GLY A 15 3.10 16.29 0.20
N ILE A 16 2.56 15.07 0.22
CA ILE A 16 1.34 14.71 -0.49
C ILE A 16 0.14 15.07 0.36
N GLU A 17 -0.72 15.95 -0.16
CA GLU A 17 -1.92 16.45 0.53
C GLU A 17 -3.22 15.85 -0.03
N GLU A 18 -3.18 15.33 -1.25
CA GLU A 18 -4.33 14.74 -1.94
C GLU A 18 -4.27 13.21 -1.92
N TRP A 19 -5.45 12.59 -1.84
CA TRP A 19 -5.58 11.14 -1.93
C TRP A 19 -5.64 10.70 -3.40
N TYR A 20 -5.27 9.46 -3.65
CA TYR A 20 -5.37 8.83 -4.96
C TYR A 20 -5.85 7.38 -4.82
N THR A 21 -6.64 6.93 -5.78
CA THR A 21 -7.06 5.52 -5.89
C THR A 21 -7.17 5.10 -7.35
N GLU A 22 -6.69 3.91 -7.64
CA GLU A 22 -6.88 3.19 -8.89
C GLU A 22 -7.07 1.71 -8.56
N ALA A 23 -8.14 1.14 -9.09
CA ALA A 23 -8.45 -0.28 -8.93
C ALA A 23 -8.79 -0.88 -10.29
N ASP A 24 -8.12 -1.98 -10.61
CA ASP A 24 -8.47 -2.84 -11.74
C ASP A 24 -9.30 -4.02 -11.21
N PRO A 25 -10.58 -4.15 -11.59
CA PRO A 25 -11.42 -5.27 -11.16
C PRO A 25 -10.87 -6.65 -11.53
N ALA A 26 -9.97 -6.75 -12.51
CA ALA A 26 -9.32 -7.99 -12.93
C ALA A 26 -8.04 -8.30 -12.14
N SER A 27 -7.60 -7.43 -11.23
CA SER A 27 -6.34 -7.53 -10.52
C SER A 27 -6.52 -7.56 -9.00
N ALA A 28 -5.76 -8.42 -8.31
CA ALA A 28 -5.64 -8.39 -6.86
C ALA A 28 -4.81 -7.18 -6.37
N ALA A 29 -4.09 -6.50 -7.26
CA ALA A 29 -3.33 -5.30 -6.96
C ALA A 29 -4.17 -4.05 -7.17
N THR A 30 -4.25 -3.22 -6.13
CA THR A 30 -4.79 -1.85 -6.20
C THR A 30 -3.64 -0.87 -5.97
N THR A 31 -3.79 0.37 -6.46
CA THR A 31 -2.82 1.44 -6.20
C THR A 31 -3.54 2.61 -5.57
N TYR A 32 -3.22 2.91 -4.32
CA TYR A 32 -3.74 4.07 -3.63
C TYR A 32 -2.73 4.61 -2.64
N PHE A 33 -2.89 5.90 -2.33
CA PHE A 33 -2.18 6.50 -1.22
C PHE A 33 -3.07 7.53 -0.51
N PHE A 34 -3.01 7.51 0.82
CA PHE A 34 -3.85 8.32 1.70
C PHE A 34 -2.98 9.12 2.66
N PRO A 35 -2.95 10.47 2.52
CA PRO A 35 -2.34 11.33 3.52
C PRO A 35 -3.00 11.16 4.89
N GLN A 36 -2.20 11.01 5.93
CA GLN A 36 -2.65 10.93 7.32
C GLN A 36 -1.76 11.81 8.20
N PRO A 37 -2.21 12.18 9.42
CA PRO A 37 -1.35 12.87 10.37
C PRO A 37 -0.03 12.11 10.60
N GLY A 38 1.09 12.73 10.23
CA GLY A 38 2.45 12.20 10.41
C GLY A 38 2.89 11.08 9.48
N ARG A 39 2.09 10.69 8.47
CA ARG A 39 2.45 9.60 7.53
C ARG A 39 1.66 9.64 6.23
N LEU A 40 2.12 8.88 5.25
CA LEU A 40 1.38 8.52 4.06
C LEU A 40 1.16 7.00 4.07
N VAL A 41 -0.08 6.57 3.90
CA VAL A 41 -0.41 5.14 3.77
C VAL A 41 -0.45 4.81 2.29
N LEU A 42 0.27 3.77 1.90
CA LEU A 42 0.34 3.24 0.54
C LEU A 42 -0.32 1.86 0.53
N GLY A 43 -1.14 1.61 -0.49
CA GLY A 43 -1.72 0.29 -0.70
C GLY A 43 -2.01 0.03 -2.17
N GLY A 44 -2.49 -1.16 -2.52
CA GLY A 44 -2.64 -2.31 -1.64
C GLY A 44 -2.78 -3.61 -2.43
N THR A 45 -2.98 -4.70 -1.70
CA THR A 45 -3.33 -6.01 -2.24
C THR A 45 -4.69 -6.45 -1.71
N ALA A 46 -5.33 -7.38 -2.42
CA ALA A 46 -6.55 -8.06 -2.03
C ALA A 46 -6.44 -9.54 -2.42
N GLU A 47 -5.84 -10.34 -1.54
CA GLU A 47 -5.53 -11.75 -1.74
C GLU A 47 -6.60 -12.62 -1.08
N ALA A 48 -7.43 -13.27 -1.89
CA ALA A 48 -8.50 -14.13 -1.40
C ALA A 48 -7.96 -15.42 -0.75
N ASP A 49 -8.60 -15.85 0.34
CA ASP A 49 -8.31 -17.12 1.04
C ASP A 49 -6.88 -17.25 1.61
N ASP A 50 -6.12 -16.16 1.70
CA ASP A 50 -4.80 -16.15 2.36
C ASP A 50 -4.95 -15.76 3.85
N PRO A 51 -4.61 -16.64 4.80
CA PRO A 51 -4.71 -16.36 6.23
C PRO A 51 -3.45 -15.70 6.82
N ARG A 52 -2.36 -15.55 6.05
CA ARG A 52 -1.08 -15.05 6.56
C ARG A 52 -1.20 -13.60 7.01
N THR A 53 -0.70 -13.29 8.20
CA THR A 53 -0.71 -11.91 8.74
C THR A 53 0.68 -11.28 8.75
N GLU A 54 1.70 -12.06 8.40
CA GLU A 54 3.06 -11.61 8.23
C GLU A 54 3.17 -10.72 6.97
N PRO A 55 3.86 -9.58 7.05
CA PRO A 55 4.17 -8.78 5.88
C PRO A 55 5.10 -9.54 4.92
N ASP A 56 4.78 -9.46 3.63
CA ASP A 56 5.63 -9.95 2.54
C ASP A 56 6.52 -8.80 2.03
N PRO A 57 7.86 -8.92 2.13
CA PRO A 57 8.79 -7.88 1.66
C PRO A 57 8.69 -7.58 0.15
N ASP A 58 8.34 -8.56 -0.67
CA ASP A 58 8.21 -8.40 -2.12
C ASP A 58 6.96 -7.57 -2.42
N THR A 59 5.83 -7.93 -1.81
CA THR A 59 4.58 -7.16 -1.88
C THR A 59 4.77 -5.72 -1.42
N ALA A 60 5.55 -5.49 -0.35
CA ALA A 60 5.83 -4.14 0.14
C ALA A 60 6.61 -3.31 -0.89
N ARG A 61 7.63 -3.89 -1.53
CA ARG A 61 8.41 -3.23 -2.58
C ARG A 61 7.55 -2.91 -3.80
N GLU A 62 6.67 -3.83 -4.18
CA GLU A 62 5.73 -3.60 -5.27
C GLU A 62 4.76 -2.45 -4.98
N ILE A 63 4.14 -2.41 -3.79
CA ILE A 63 3.24 -1.33 -3.38
C ILE A 63 3.94 0.03 -3.51
N VAL A 64 5.15 0.16 -2.96
CA VAL A 64 5.94 1.40 -3.07
C VAL A 64 6.23 1.75 -4.53
N ALA A 65 6.65 0.77 -5.33
CA ALA A 65 6.94 0.97 -6.75
C ALA A 65 5.70 1.41 -7.54
N ARG A 66 4.50 0.86 -7.25
CA ARG A 66 3.24 1.27 -7.90
C ARG A 66 2.90 2.71 -7.56
N CYS A 67 2.93 3.08 -6.28
CA CYS A 67 2.64 4.45 -5.84
C CYS A 67 3.69 5.45 -6.39
N ALA A 68 4.96 5.07 -6.43
CA ALA A 68 6.04 5.92 -6.94
C ALA A 68 5.94 6.22 -8.44
N ARG A 69 5.27 5.36 -9.24
CA ARG A 69 4.97 5.68 -10.65
C ARG A 69 3.98 6.83 -10.80
N ILE A 70 3.14 7.08 -9.80
CA ILE A 70 2.17 8.18 -9.79
C ILE A 70 2.78 9.43 -9.13
N ARG A 71 3.51 9.25 -8.02
CA ARG A 71 4.17 10.31 -7.26
C ARG A 71 5.62 9.93 -6.96
N PRO A 72 6.59 10.34 -7.81
CA PRO A 72 7.99 9.89 -7.73
C PRO A 72 8.66 10.13 -6.37
N GLU A 73 8.27 11.18 -5.65
CA GLU A 73 8.77 11.51 -4.32
C GLU A 73 8.51 10.40 -3.27
N ILE A 74 7.54 9.51 -3.51
CA ILE A 74 7.28 8.35 -2.64
C ILE A 74 8.45 7.36 -2.64
N ALA A 75 9.22 7.25 -3.74
CA ALA A 75 10.34 6.31 -3.83
C ALA A 75 11.46 6.60 -2.81
N GLY A 76 11.60 7.87 -2.40
CA GLY A 76 12.58 8.30 -1.40
C GLY A 76 12.02 8.43 0.02
N ALA A 77 10.72 8.15 0.21
CA ALA A 77 10.07 8.34 1.50
C ALA A 77 10.56 7.30 2.53
N ARG A 78 10.82 7.76 3.75
CA ARG A 78 11.27 6.89 4.84
C ARG A 78 10.17 5.92 5.26
N LEU A 79 10.46 4.63 5.22
CA LEU A 79 9.55 3.58 5.68
C LEU A 79 9.27 3.72 7.19
N LEU A 80 8.00 3.73 7.57
CA LEU A 80 7.53 3.75 8.96
C LEU A 80 6.97 2.39 9.41
N GLY A 81 6.60 1.52 8.47
CA GLY A 81 6.30 0.12 8.75
C GLY A 81 5.29 -0.51 7.78
N HIS A 82 4.99 -1.78 8.02
CA HIS A 82 4.05 -2.57 7.23
C HIS A 82 2.76 -2.83 8.02
N ARG A 83 1.64 -3.02 7.32
CA ARG A 83 0.37 -3.44 7.93
C ARG A 83 -0.24 -4.54 7.08
N VAL A 84 -0.80 -5.56 7.73
CA VAL A 84 -1.55 -6.65 7.09
C VAL A 84 -2.87 -6.81 7.82
N GLY A 85 -3.96 -6.98 7.07
CA GLY A 85 -5.30 -7.28 7.59
C GLY A 85 -5.95 -8.41 6.80
N LEU A 86 -7.03 -8.99 7.33
CA LEU A 86 -7.81 -10.11 6.75
C LEU A 86 -9.28 -9.72 6.55
#